data_AF-A0A933X4Y4-F1
#
_entry.id   AF-A0A933X4Y4-F1
#
_cell.length_a   1.000
_cell.length_b   1.000
_cell.length_c   1.000
_cell.angle_alpha   90.00
_cell.angle_beta   90.00
_cell.angle_gamma   90.00
#
_symmetry.space_group_name_H-M   'P 1'
#
loop_
_entity.id
_entity.type
_entity.pdbx_description
1 polymer ?
#
loop_
_entity_poly.entity_id
_entity_poly.type
_entity_poly.pdbx_seq_one_letter_code
_entity_poly.pdbx_strand_id
1 'polypeptide(L)' 'MKTTEKKVVPQPETFTPGVTKGMVRQHAFSLYHDKLNRGLTLEDWVLAEKDLVATLEAEEVPMR' A
#
# COMPACT_ATOMS: atom_id res chain seq x y z
N MET A 1 11.29 20.40 -17.13
CA MET A 1 10.92 19.57 -15.97
C MET A 1 11.19 18.13 -16.34
N LYS A 2 12.06 17.40 -15.63
CA LYS A 2 12.34 15.99 -15.93
C LYS A 2 11.17 15.17 -15.38
N THR A 3 10.29 14.67 -16.25
CA THR A 3 9.30 13.67 -15.89
C THR A 3 10.05 12.37 -15.61
N THR A 4 10.41 12.13 -14.37
CA THR A 4 10.85 10.81 -13.92
C THR A 4 9.64 9.89 -14.06
N GLU A 5 9.60 9.10 -15.13
CA GLU A 5 8.59 8.08 -15.32
C GLU A 5 8.60 7.16 -14.10
N LYS A 6 7.52 7.20 -13.31
CA LYS A 6 7.42 6.38 -12.11
C LYS A 6 7.36 4.91 -12.56
N LYS A 7 8.42 4.17 -12.30
CA LYS A 7 8.55 2.77 -12.71
C LYS A 7 7.55 1.91 -11.95
N VAL A 8 6.75 1.16 -12.70
CA VAL A 8 5.87 0.12 -12.17
C VAL A 8 6.75 -1.03 -11.68
N VAL A 9 6.50 -1.49 -10.46
CA VAL A 9 7.30 -2.54 -9.82
C VAL A 9 6.41 -3.61 -9.20
N PRO A 10 6.90 -4.86 -9.13
CA PRO A 10 6.22 -5.89 -8.33
C PRO A 10 6.15 -5.47 -6.86
N GLN A 11 5.18 -6.03 -6.14
CA GLN A 11 5.01 -5.76 -4.72
C GLN A 11 6.29 -6.11 -3.92
N PRO A 12 6.84 -5.16 -3.14
CA PRO A 12 8.03 -5.40 -2.32
C PRO A 12 7.73 -6.29 -1.10
N GLU A 13 8.77 -6.66 -0.36
CA GLU A 13 8.61 -7.20 1.01
C GLU A 13 7.95 -6.17 1.92
N THR A 14 7.16 -6.65 2.88
CA THR A 14 6.55 -5.78 3.89
C THR A 14 7.60 -5.32 4.89
N PHE A 15 7.47 -4.08 5.34
CA PHE A 15 8.35 -3.48 6.34
C PHE A 15 7.77 -3.63 7.75
N THR A 16 6.45 -3.74 7.88
CA THR A 16 5.76 -3.82 9.17
C THR A 16 5.59 -5.28 9.62
N PRO A 17 6.15 -5.68 10.78
CA PRO A 17 5.89 -7.00 11.36
C PRO A 17 4.40 -7.23 11.60
N GLY A 18 3.91 -8.44 11.31
CA GLY A 18 2.48 -8.77 11.41
C GLY A 18 1.65 -8.38 10.18
N VAL A 19 2.17 -7.53 9.29
CA VAL A 19 1.56 -7.22 8.00
C VAL A 19 2.12 -8.14 6.92
N THR A 20 1.24 -8.77 6.15
CA THR A 20 1.62 -9.66 5.05
C THR A 20 1.45 -9.00 3.68
N LYS A 21 2.19 -9.48 2.67
CA LYS A 21 2.02 -9.03 1.28
C LYS A 21 0.57 -9.16 0.78
N GLY A 22 -0.13 -10.23 1.16
CA GLY A 22 -1.52 -10.42 0.78
C GLY A 22 -2.42 -9.27 1.27
N MET A 23 -2.22 -8.85 2.53
CA MET A 23 -2.98 -7.75 3.12
C MET A 23 -2.70 -6.43 2.41
N VAL A 24 -1.42 -6.09 2.19
CA VAL A 24 -1.03 -4.86 1.48
C VAL A 24 -1.57 -4.87 0.03
N ARG A 25 -1.58 -6.03 -0.64
CA ARG A 25 -2.12 -6.17 -2.00
C ARG A 25 -3.61 -5.93 -2.05
N GLN A 26 -4.36 -6.54 -1.13
CA GLN A 26 -5.81 -6.35 -1.05
C GLN A 26 -6.14 -4.88 -0.77
N HIS A 27 -5.44 -4.26 0.18
CA HIS A 27 -5.64 -2.85 0.52
C HIS A 27 -5.29 -1.90 -0.64
N ALA A 28 -4.17 -2.15 -1.31
CA ALA A 28 -3.76 -1.38 -2.47
C ALA A 28 -4.78 -1.45 -3.62
N PHE A 29 -5.44 -2.60 -3.82
CA PHE A 29 -6.49 -2.73 -4.83
C PHE A 29 -7.73 -1.89 -4.51
N SER A 30 -8.07 -1.74 -3.22
CA SER A 30 -9.13 -0.83 -2.78
C SER A 30 -8.75 0.64 -2.98
N LEU A 31 -7.51 1.02 -2.62
CA LEU A 31 -7.03 2.41 -2.70
C LEU A 31 -6.77 2.91 -4.12
N TYR A 32 -6.27 2.03 -4.98
CA TYR A 32 -5.77 2.38 -6.31
C TYR A 32 -6.58 1.72 -7.42
N HIS A 33 -7.89 1.54 -7.20
CA HIS A 33 -8.81 0.92 -8.16
C HIS A 33 -8.64 1.49 -9.59
N ASP A 34 -8.54 2.81 -9.71
CA ASP A 34 -8.36 3.50 -10.99
C ASP A 34 -6.96 3.34 -11.63
N LYS A 35 -5.96 2.93 -10.84
CA LYS A 35 -4.57 2.74 -11.31
C LYS A 35 -4.21 1.29 -11.61
N LEU A 36 -5.10 0.31 -11.35
CA LEU A 36 -4.80 -1.11 -11.57
C LEU A 36 -4.31 -1.40 -12.99
N ASN A 37 -4.84 -0.71 -13.99
CA ASN A 37 -4.49 -0.95 -15.39
C ASN A 37 -3.07 -0.48 -15.77
N ARG A 38 -2.45 0.37 -14.93
CA ARG A 38 -1.10 0.90 -15.14
C ARG A 38 -0.06 0.21 -14.26
N GLY A 39 -0.49 -0.56 -13.26
CA GLY A 39 0.37 -1.13 -12.24
C GLY A 39 0.84 -0.10 -11.21
N LEU A 40 1.32 -0.59 -10.06
CA LEU A 40 1.70 0.25 -8.93
C LEU A 40 3.20 0.54 -8.92
N THR A 41 3.54 1.75 -8.50
CA THR A 41 4.92 2.19 -8.30
C THR A 41 5.38 1.81 -6.89
N LEU A 42 6.68 1.90 -6.61
CA LEU A 42 7.21 1.64 -5.26
C LEU A 42 6.53 2.53 -4.21
N GLU A 43 6.29 3.79 -4.56
CA GLU A 43 5.63 4.75 -3.70
C GLU A 43 4.19 4.35 -3.40
N ASP A 44 3.43 3.91 -4.41
CA ASP A 44 2.05 3.44 -4.21
C ASP A 44 2.03 2.22 -3.27
N TRP A 45 2.98 1.28 -3.41
CA TRP A 45 3.08 0.13 -2.49
C TRP A 45 3.35 0.54 -1.05
N VAL A 46 4.29 1.45 -0.83
CA VAL A 46 4.64 1.96 0.50
C VAL A 46 3.48 2.73 1.12
N LEU A 47 2.75 3.52 0.32
CA LEU A 47 1.58 4.24 0.79
C LEU A 47 0.44 3.29 1.16
N ALA A 48 0.19 2.24 0.37
CA ALA A 48 -0.79 1.23 0.71
C ALA A 48 -0.47 0.49 2.02
N GLU A 49 0.80 0.15 2.25
CA GLU A 49 1.20 -0.50 3.51
C GLU A 49 1.01 0.44 4.71
N LYS A 50 1.39 1.71 4.58
CA LYS A 50 1.18 2.71 5.65
C LYS A 50 -0.29 2.92 5.98
N ASP A 51 -1.14 3.03 4.95
CA ASP A 51 -2.57 3.23 5.13
C ASP A 51 -3.26 2.00 5.75
N LEU A 52 -2.82 0.79 5.36
CA LEU A 52 -3.27 -0.44 6.00
C LEU A 52 -2.90 -0.46 7.49
N VAL A 53 -1.65 -0.13 7.84
CA VAL A 53 -1.21 -0.08 9.24
C VAL A 53 -2.03 0.94 10.02
N ALA A 54 -2.23 2.14 9.48
CA ALA A 54 -3.05 3.17 10.12
C ALA A 54 -4.49 2.72 10.33
N THR A 55 -5.05 1.95 9.38
CA THR A 55 -6.39 1.36 9.50
C THR A 55 -6.45 0.32 10.61
N LEU A 56 -5.48 -0.60 10.67
CA LEU A 56 -5.38 -1.61 11.72
C LEU A 56 -5.20 -0.97 13.10
N GLU A 57 -4.32 0.02 13.22
CA GLU A 57 -4.11 0.77 14.46
C GLU A 57 -5.38 1.51 14.90
N ALA A 58 -6.13 2.10 13.96
CA ALA A 58 -7.39 2.78 14.25
C ALA A 58 -8.50 1.81 14.71
N GLU A 59 -8.54 0.59 14.15
CA GLU A 59 -9.44 -0.48 14.59
C GLU A 59 -9.03 -1.06 15.94
N GLU A 60 -7.73 -1.08 16.25
CA GLU A 60 -7.19 -1.55 17.52
C GLU A 60 -7.34 -0.56 18.68
N VAL A 61 -7.68 0.72 18.44
CA VAL A 61 -7.97 1.66 19.53
C VAL A 61 -9.26 1.23 20.22
N PRO A 62 -9.22 0.64 21.43
CA PRO A 62 -10.42 0.43 22.20
C PRO A 62 -10.84 1.82 22.69
N MET A 63 -12.08 2.24 22.45
CA MET A 63 -12.67 3.28 23.30
C MET A 63 -12.55 2.81 24.75
N ARG A 64 -11.61 3.38 25.50
CA ARG A 64 -11.51 3.28 26.96
C ARG A 64 -11.69 4.67 27.55
#